data_AF-A0A1G8JPL4-F1
#
_entry.id   AF-A0A1G8JPL4-F1
#
_cell.length_a   1.000
_cell.length_b   1.000
_cell.length_c   1.000
_cell.angle_alpha   90.00
_cell.angle_beta   90.00
_cell.angle_gamma   90.00
#
_symmetry.space_group_name_H-M   'P 1'
#
loop_
_entity.id
_entity.type
_entity.pdbx_description
1 polymer ?
#
loop_
_entity_poly.entity_id
_entity_poly.type
_entity_poly.pdbx_seq_one_letter_code
_entity_poly.pdbx_strand_id
1 'polypeptide(L)'
;MATMQQARHELLKVKWMEIINEQRISGLAVRKWCEANEISAPSFFYWSRVIRQDSLVKAGTMAVNGQTCFAEITPDLDRLKSVNINGICAVIRFHGSEVSG
;
A
#
# COMPACT_ATOMS: atom_id res chain seq x y z
N MET A 1 -2.21 15.50 28.52
CA MET A 1 -2.29 14.23 29.26
C MET A 1 -2.97 13.20 28.36
N ALA A 2 -2.30 12.10 28.03
CA ALA A 2 -2.92 11.02 27.24
C ALA A 2 -3.97 10.29 28.09
N THR A 3 -5.12 9.96 27.51
CA THR A 3 -6.16 9.21 28.23
C THR A 3 -5.73 7.74 28.38
N MET A 4 -6.23 7.05 29.41
CA MET A 4 -5.95 5.61 29.62
C MET A 4 -6.30 4.76 28.39
N GLN A 5 -7.32 5.18 27.63
CA GLN A 5 -7.72 4.54 26.38
C GLN A 5 -6.66 4.70 25.28
N GLN A 6 -6.06 5.89 25.15
CA GLN A 6 -4.95 6.13 24.21
C GLN A 6 -3.73 5.30 24.58
N ALA A 7 -3.36 5.25 25.87
CA ALA A 7 -2.23 4.43 26.32
C ALA A 7 -2.44 2.94 26.00
N ARG A 8 -3.66 2.42 26.24
CA ARG A 8 -4.03 1.05 25.86
C ARG A 8 -3.92 0.82 24.36
N HIS A 9 -4.38 1.78 23.55
CA HIS A 9 -4.33 1.68 22.10
C HIS A 9 -2.89 1.59 21.58
N GLU A 10 -1.98 2.40 22.10
CA GLU A 10 -0.56 2.35 21.73
C GLU A 10 0.11 1.03 22.16
N LEU A 11 -0.18 0.52 23.37
CA LEU A 11 0.32 -0.79 23.80
C LEU A 11 -0.16 -1.92 22.88
N LEU A 12 -1.43 -1.87 22.47
CA LEU A 12 -1.96 -2.85 21.52
C LEU A 12 -1.29 -2.71 20.15
N LYS A 13 -1.01 -1.49 19.66
CA LYS A 13 -0.25 -1.32 18.41
C LYS A 13 1.09 -2.02 18.48
N VAL A 14 1.87 -1.82 19.55
CA VAL A 14 3.19 -2.45 19.70
C VAL A 14 3.07 -3.98 19.63
N LYS A 15 2.15 -4.57 20.40
CA LYS A 15 1.88 -6.02 20.35
C LYS A 15 1.52 -6.50 18.94
N TRP A 16 0.68 -5.76 18.23
CA TRP A 16 0.26 -6.15 16.89
C TRP A 16 1.36 -5.96 15.83
N MET A 17 2.31 -5.06 16.04
CA MET A 17 3.49 -4.96 15.18
C MET A 17 4.34 -6.24 15.24
N GLU A 18 4.53 -6.80 16.43
CA GLU A 18 5.25 -8.06 16.63
C GLU A 18 4.54 -9.22 15.94
N ILE A 19 3.23 -9.38 16.17
CA ILE A 19 2.37 -10.38 15.53
C ILE A 19 2.44 -10.31 13.99
N ILE A 20 2.35 -9.11 13.42
CA ILE A 20 2.44 -8.92 11.96
C ILE A 20 3.83 -9.27 11.45
N ASN A 21 4.88 -8.96 12.23
CA ASN A 21 6.24 -9.31 11.86
C ASN A 21 6.47 -10.83 11.86
N GLU A 22 5.96 -11.55 12.87
CA GLU A 22 5.99 -13.01 12.91
C GLU A 22 5.26 -13.63 11.70
N GLN A 23 4.07 -13.12 11.37
CA GLN A 23 3.36 -13.55 10.17
C GLN A 23 4.18 -13.32 8.90
N ARG A 24 4.86 -12.19 8.76
CA ARG A 24 5.74 -11.90 7.60
C ARG A 24 6.93 -12.85 7.53
N ILE A 25 7.59 -13.10 8.65
CA ILE A 25 8.72 -14.02 8.74
C ILE A 25 8.29 -15.45 8.39
N SER A 26 7.07 -15.85 8.78
CA SER A 26 6.56 -17.19 8.47
C SER A 26 6.42 -17.46 6.97
N GLY A 27 6.27 -16.42 6.13
CA GLY A 27 5.98 -16.57 4.70
C GLY A 27 4.61 -17.18 4.38
N LEU A 28 3.80 -17.54 5.38
CA LEU A 28 2.47 -18.10 5.19
C LEU A 28 1.47 -17.02 4.82
N ALA A 29 0.44 -17.40 4.05
CA ALA A 29 -0.70 -16.53 3.81
C ALA A 29 -1.39 -16.16 5.13
N VAL A 30 -1.76 -14.89 5.31
CA VAL A 30 -2.35 -14.33 6.54
C VAL A 30 -3.44 -15.24 7.13
N ARG A 31 -4.39 -15.71 6.30
CA ARG A 31 -5.50 -16.56 6.79
C ARG A 31 -5.00 -17.87 7.40
N LYS A 32 -4.06 -18.55 6.74
CA LYS A 32 -3.47 -19.81 7.24
C LYS A 32 -2.67 -19.58 8.52
N TRP A 33 -1.92 -18.47 8.57
CA TRP A 33 -1.15 -18.12 9.76
C TRP A 33 -2.05 -17.77 10.95
N CYS A 34 -3.11 -16.99 10.71
CA CYS A 34 -4.11 -16.66 11.73
C CYS A 34 -4.80 -17.91 12.28
N GLU A 35 -5.17 -18.87 11.43
CA GLU A 35 -5.77 -20.14 11.84
C GLU A 35 -4.79 -20.97 12.70
N ALA A 36 -3.53 -21.09 12.29
CA ALA A 36 -2.51 -21.84 13.02
C ALA A 36 -2.10 -21.23 14.37
N ASN A 37 -2.26 -19.91 14.54
CA ASN A 37 -1.88 -19.17 15.76
C ASN A 37 -3.09 -18.74 16.60
N GLU A 38 -4.29 -19.25 16.29
CA GLU A 38 -5.55 -18.91 16.98
C GLU A 38 -5.85 -17.40 17.03
N ILE A 39 -5.43 -16.68 15.98
CA ILE A 39 -5.62 -15.25 15.86
C ILE A 39 -6.85 -14.96 15.00
N SER A 40 -7.71 -14.06 15.49
CA SER A 40 -8.83 -13.55 14.71
C SER A 40 -8.35 -12.78 13.48
N ALA A 41 -8.62 -13.33 12.29
CA ALA A 41 -8.28 -12.69 11.02
C ALA A 41 -8.89 -11.27 10.88
N PRO A 42 -10.15 -11.00 11.27
CA PRO A 42 -10.68 -9.64 11.29
C PRO A 42 -9.84 -8.67 12.13
N SER A 43 -9.42 -9.08 13.33
CA SER A 43 -8.56 -8.26 14.19
C SER A 43 -7.20 -8.03 13.57
N PHE A 44 -6.62 -9.06 12.95
CA PHE A 44 -5.36 -8.94 12.21
C PHE A 44 -5.44 -7.90 11.10
N PHE A 45 -6.48 -7.95 10.26
CA PHE A 45 -6.65 -6.98 9.18
C PHE A 45 -6.90 -5.56 9.69
N TYR A 46 -7.68 -5.41 10.77
CA TYR A 46 -7.89 -4.12 11.42
C TYR A 46 -6.57 -3.51 11.89
N TRP A 47 -5.79 -4.25 12.67
CA TRP A 47 -4.52 -3.74 13.21
C TRP A 47 -3.46 -3.52 12.13
N SER A 48 -3.42 -4.39 11.12
CA SER A 48 -2.56 -4.19 9.94
C SER A 48 -2.87 -2.87 9.24
N ARG A 49 -4.15 -2.53 9.10
CA ARG A 49 -4.58 -1.24 8.53
C ARG A 49 -4.16 -0.07 9.40
N VAL A 50 -4.42 -0.14 10.71
CA VAL A 50 -4.05 0.92 11.68
C VAL A 50 -2.54 1.19 11.64
N ILE A 51 -1.72 0.15 11.70
CA ILE A 51 -0.26 0.26 11.69
C ILE A 51 0.26 0.81 10.35
N ARG A 52 -0.30 0.35 9.23
CA ARG A 52 0.06 0.88 7.91
C ARG A 52 -0.25 2.37 7.80
N GLN A 53 -1.43 2.79 8.27
CA GLN A 53 -1.85 4.18 8.22
C GLN A 53 -0.95 5.07 9.10
N ASP A 54 -0.63 4.61 10.31
CA ASP A 54 0.30 5.29 11.22
C ASP A 54 1.70 5.46 10.59
N SER A 55 2.19 4.41 9.92
CA SER A 55 3.48 4.43 9.22
C SER A 55 3.49 5.42 8.05
N LEU A 56 2.41 5.49 7.27
CA LEU A 56 2.32 6.41 6.14
C LEU A 56 2.19 7.87 6.58
N VAL A 57 1.49 8.13 7.69
CA VAL A 57 1.43 9.47 8.30
C VAL A 57 2.83 9.89 8.77
N LYS A 58 3.57 9.00 9.45
CA LYS A 58 4.96 9.26 9.87
C LYS A 58 5.91 9.50 8.70
N ALA A 59 5.74 8.77 7.60
CA ALA A 59 6.52 8.93 6.38
C ALA A 59 6.10 10.16 5.52
N GLY A 60 5.13 10.95 5.98
CA GLY A 60 4.62 12.11 5.23
C GLY A 60 3.93 11.76 3.93
N THR A 61 3.61 10.49 3.69
CA THR A 61 3.14 9.97 2.40
C THR A 61 1.61 9.92 2.31
N MET A 62 0.90 10.08 3.42
CA MET A 62 -0.56 10.17 3.41
C MET A 62 -1.07 11.57 3.65
N ALA A 63 -1.80 12.08 2.67
CA ALA A 63 -2.78 13.13 2.87
C ALA A 63 -3.84 12.59 3.86
N VAL A 64 -3.90 13.16 5.07
CA VAL A 64 -4.82 12.79 6.16
C VAL A 64 -6.31 12.80 5.72
N ASN A 65 -6.58 13.41 4.57
CA ASN A 65 -7.85 13.69 3.94
C ASN A 65 -8.26 12.68 2.84
N GLY A 66 -7.50 11.59 2.61
CA GLY A 66 -7.90 10.54 1.67
C GLY A 66 -7.82 10.94 0.19
N GLN A 67 -7.16 12.05 -0.11
CA GLN A 67 -6.94 12.53 -1.46
C GLN A 67 -5.73 11.79 -2.08
N THR A 68 -5.98 11.00 -3.12
CA THR A 68 -4.92 10.39 -3.93
C THR A 68 -4.28 11.48 -4.80
N CYS A 69 -3.00 11.77 -4.57
CA CYS A 69 -2.23 12.69 -5.41
C CYS A 69 -1.42 11.91 -6.44
N PHE A 70 -1.21 12.47 -7.62
CA PHE A 70 -0.23 11.94 -8.56
C PHE A 70 1.17 12.13 -7.98
N ALA A 71 1.95 11.05 -7.91
CA ALA A 71 3.38 11.16 -7.64
C ALA A 71 4.06 11.60 -8.95
N GLU A 72 4.79 12.72 -8.90
CA GLU A 72 5.63 13.14 -10.01
C GLU A 72 6.74 12.11 -10.19
N ILE A 73 6.70 11.40 -11.32
CA ILE A 73 7.76 10.48 -11.70
C ILE A 73 8.70 11.29 -12.59
N THR A 74 9.94 11.49 -12.15
CA THR A 74 10.99 12.02 -13.03
C THR A 74 11.26 10.96 -14.09
N PRO A 75 10.97 11.22 -15.38
CA PRO A 75 11.23 10.23 -16.41
C PRO A 75 12.74 10.03 -16.52
N ASP A 76 13.17 8.76 -16.52
CA ASP A 76 14.54 8.39 -16.87
C ASP A 76 14.76 8.71 -18.36
N LEU A 77 15.40 9.84 -18.62
CA LEU A 77 15.69 10.34 -19.96
C LEU A 77 16.61 9.38 -20.74
N ASP A 78 17.41 8.55 -20.07
CA ASP A 78 18.30 7.62 -20.74
C ASP A 78 17.55 6.39 -21.27
N ARG A 79 16.44 6.01 -20.61
CA ARG A 79 15.51 5.00 -21.14
C ARG A 79 14.71 5.48 -22.35
N LEU A 80 14.47 6.80 -22.48
CA LEU A 80 13.73 7.37 -23.61
C LEU A 80 14.56 7.46 -24.90
N LYS A 81 15.89 7.53 -24.81
CA LYS A 81 16.79 7.63 -25.97
C LYS A 81 16.96 6.32 -26.73
N SER A 82 16.66 5.17 -26.11
CA SER A 82 16.84 3.85 -26.73
C SER A 82 15.62 3.35 -27.52
N VAL A 83 14.47 4.03 -27.40
CA VAL A 83 13.27 3.69 -28.17
C VAL A 83 13.31 4.45 -29.49
N ASN A 84 13.56 3.73 -30.59
CA ASN A 84 13.43 4.25 -31.94
C ASN A 84 11.97 4.68 -32.17
N ILE A 85 11.73 5.99 -32.08
CA ILE A 85 10.44 6.64 -32.21
C ILE A 85 10.10 6.81 -33.70
N ASN A 86 9.47 5.80 -34.30
CA ASN A 86 8.60 5.98 -35.47
C ASN A 86 7.24 6.63 -35.05
N GLY A 87 7.29 7.59 -34.11
CA GLY A 87 6.17 8.50 -33.80
C GLY A 87 4.99 7.94 -33.01
N ILE A 88 5.03 6.70 -32.52
CA ILE A 88 3.89 6.11 -31.79
C ILE A 88 4.26 5.88 -30.33
N CYS A 89 3.79 6.76 -29.42
CA CYS A 89 4.05 6.64 -27.98
C CYS A 89 2.89 6.00 -27.19
N ALA A 90 1.71 5.83 -27.80
CA ALA A 90 0.60 5.07 -27.25
C ALA A 90 -0.31 4.58 -28.39
N VAL A 91 -0.66 3.28 -28.39
CA VAL A 91 -1.70 2.72 -29.27
C VAL A 91 -2.95 2.49 -28.43
N ILE A 92 -3.92 3.40 -28.56
CA ILE A 92 -5.24 3.24 -27.94
C ILE A 92 -6.09 2.45 -28.92
N ARG A 93 -6.30 1.16 -28.66
CA ARG A 93 -7.21 0.33 -29.47
C ARG A 93 -8.63 0.56 -28.98
N PHE A 94 -9.35 1.45 -29.66
CA PHE A 94 -10.81 1.53 -29.55
C PHE A 94 -11.42 0.51 -30.51
N HIS A 95 -12.31 -0.36 -30.00
CA HIS A 95 -13.08 -1.26 -30.85
C HIS A 95 -14.02 -0.44 -31.75
N GLY A 96 -13.69 -0.37 -33.04
CA GLY A 96 -14.63 -0.14 -34.14
C GLY A 96 -15.03 1.31 -34.43
N SER A 97 -14.15 2.10 -35.03
CA SER A 97 -14.48 3.02 -36.15
C SER A 97 -13.21 3.72 -36.63
N GLU A 98 -12.81 3.39 -37.86
CA GLU A 98 -11.77 4.10 -38.58
C GLU A 98 -12.36 5.39 -39.15
N VAL A 99 -11.77 6.54 -38.82
CA VAL A 99 -11.94 7.78 -39.58
C VAL A 99 -10.55 8.23 -40.00
N SER A 100 -10.25 8.03 -41.28
CA SER A 100 -9.04 8.52 -41.95
C SER A 100 -9.16 10.01 -42.22
N GLY A 101 -8.07 10.75 -41.98
CA GLY A 101 -7.75 12.00 -42.66
C GLY A 101 -6.78 11.74 -43.79
#